data_AF-A0A8T2J1S7-F1
#
_entry.id   AF-A0A8T2J1S7-F1
#
_cell.length_a   1.000
_cell.length_b   1.000
_cell.length_c   1.000
_cell.angle_alpha   90.00
_cell.angle_beta   90.00
_cell.angle_gamma   90.00
#
_symmetry.space_group_name_H-M   'P 1'
#
loop_
_entity.id
_entity.type
_entity.pdbx_description
1 polymer ?
#
loop_
_entity_poly.entity_id
_entity_poly.type
_entity_poly.pdbx_seq_one_letter_code
_entity_poly.pdbx_strand_id
1 'polypeptide(L)'
;MEIKGYRYYEPKTCGFDFAGALERYLEHHPFHACAHNPTGVDPRQEQWKELAALVKSRRLFPFFDMAYQGFASGDTDRDAWALSLLYPGGTIYDEAKRVESQLKILIRPMYSNPPLNGARIAASILTQSELRSQGYANRIISMREQLVSNLKKEGSIHNWQHISDRLNVEKLIKEYSVYMTKDGRISVAGVTSGNVGYLAHAIHQVTK
;
A
#
# COMPACT_ATOMS: atom_id res chain seq x y z
N MET A 1 -5.93 25.72 -1.04
CA MET A 1 -6.56 24.63 -1.80
C MET A 1 -7.08 23.62 -0.79
N GLU A 2 -8.39 23.36 -0.78
CA GLU A 2 -8.99 22.41 0.16
C GLU A 2 -8.88 21.00 -0.44
N ILE A 3 -8.19 20.09 0.26
CA ILE A 3 -8.10 18.68 -0.15
C ILE A 3 -9.40 18.01 0.27
N LYS A 4 -10.23 17.64 -0.69
CA LYS A 4 -11.47 16.89 -0.44
C LYS A 4 -11.12 15.41 -0.27
N GLY A 5 -11.73 14.67 0.64
CA GLY A 5 -11.54 13.21 0.71
C GLY A 5 -12.43 12.45 -0.29
N TYR A 6 -12.07 11.21 -0.59
CA TYR A 6 -12.97 10.23 -1.22
C TYR A 6 -13.13 9.01 -0.31
N ARG A 7 -14.25 8.30 -0.45
CA ARG A 7 -14.48 7.08 0.33
C ARG A 7 -13.60 5.97 -0.23
N TYR A 8 -12.88 5.28 0.66
CA TYR A 8 -11.93 4.24 0.30
C TYR A 8 -12.16 2.96 1.11
N TYR A 9 -12.25 3.05 2.42
CA TYR A 9 -12.38 1.90 3.31
C TYR A 9 -13.79 1.82 3.91
N GLU A 10 -14.39 0.64 3.85
CA GLU A 10 -15.67 0.32 4.51
C GLU A 10 -15.40 -0.49 5.79
N PRO A 11 -15.53 0.12 6.99
CA PRO A 11 -15.26 -0.55 8.26
C PRO A 11 -16.13 -1.77 8.55
N LYS A 12 -17.34 -1.85 7.97
CA LYS A 12 -18.23 -3.01 8.18
C LYS A 12 -17.75 -4.25 7.45
N THR A 13 -17.16 -4.08 6.27
CA THR A 13 -16.67 -5.19 5.44
C THR A 13 -15.17 -5.35 5.51
N CYS A 14 -14.46 -4.42 6.17
CA CYS A 14 -13.02 -4.28 6.15
C CYS A 14 -12.44 -4.28 4.73
N GLY A 15 -13.15 -3.63 3.79
CA GLY A 15 -12.89 -3.75 2.35
C GLY A 15 -12.90 -2.40 1.64
N PHE A 16 -12.64 -2.43 0.33
CA PHE A 16 -12.63 -1.23 -0.50
C PHE A 16 -14.08 -0.78 -0.77
N ASP A 17 -14.45 0.43 -0.34
CA ASP A 17 -15.74 1.09 -0.62
C ASP A 17 -15.77 1.55 -2.07
N PHE A 18 -15.95 0.60 -2.97
CA PHE A 18 -15.93 0.86 -4.40
C PHE A 18 -17.06 1.79 -4.86
N ALA A 19 -18.28 1.59 -4.34
CA ALA A 19 -19.41 2.44 -4.66
C ALA A 19 -19.16 3.89 -4.22
N GLY A 20 -18.67 4.07 -2.99
CA GLY A 20 -18.30 5.40 -2.48
C GLY A 20 -17.13 6.03 -3.22
N ALA A 21 -16.16 5.23 -3.67
CA ALA A 21 -15.05 5.72 -4.49
C ALA A 21 -15.56 6.25 -5.84
N LEU A 22 -16.51 5.57 -6.50
CA LEU A 22 -17.06 5.98 -7.80
C LEU A 22 -17.91 7.25 -7.73
N GLU A 23 -18.66 7.46 -6.63
CA GLU A 23 -19.50 8.64 -6.45
C GLU A 23 -18.70 9.94 -6.49
N ARG A 24 -17.53 9.93 -5.85
CA ARG A 24 -16.79 11.15 -5.57
C ARG A 24 -15.39 11.17 -6.13
N TYR A 25 -14.99 10.21 -6.96
CA TYR A 25 -13.59 10.10 -7.41
C TYR A 25 -13.07 11.46 -7.86
N LEU A 26 -12.16 12.01 -7.06
CA LEU A 26 -11.72 13.39 -7.15
C LEU A 26 -10.62 13.48 -8.17
N GLU A 27 -10.68 14.54 -8.96
CA GLU A 27 -9.76 14.83 -10.07
C GLU A 27 -8.29 14.99 -9.65
N HIS A 28 -7.95 14.83 -8.36
CA HIS A 28 -6.67 15.22 -7.77
C HIS A 28 -6.13 14.28 -6.65
N HIS A 29 -6.68 13.07 -6.46
CA HIS A 29 -6.14 12.14 -5.45
C HIS A 29 -5.15 11.14 -6.05
N PRO A 30 -3.99 10.91 -5.41
CA PRO A 30 -3.15 9.77 -5.77
C PRO A 30 -3.90 8.46 -5.55
N PHE A 31 -3.83 7.59 -6.53
CA PHE A 31 -4.07 6.16 -6.34
C PHE A 31 -2.86 5.54 -5.67
N HIS A 32 -3.06 4.69 -4.66
CA HIS A 32 -2.01 3.76 -4.26
C HIS A 32 -2.03 2.58 -5.24
N ALA A 33 -0.89 2.30 -5.89
CA ALA A 33 -0.81 1.26 -6.92
C ALA A 33 -1.13 -0.13 -6.37
N CYS A 34 -0.64 -0.41 -5.16
CA CYS A 34 -0.82 -1.63 -4.41
C CYS A 34 -0.50 -1.38 -2.92
N ALA A 35 -0.88 -2.31 -2.05
CA ALA A 35 -0.67 -2.28 -0.61
C ALA A 35 -1.01 -0.90 0.00
N HIS A 36 -2.24 -0.44 -0.21
CA HIS A 36 -2.69 0.87 0.27
C HIS A 36 -2.34 1.10 1.75
N ASN A 37 -1.60 2.18 2.03
CA ASN A 37 -1.32 2.63 3.39
C ASN A 37 -2.36 3.68 3.81
N PRO A 38 -3.06 3.54 4.96
CA PRO A 38 -2.80 2.61 6.07
C PRO A 38 -3.57 1.28 6.07
N THR A 39 -4.56 1.10 5.20
CA THR A 39 -5.60 0.06 5.37
C THR A 39 -5.16 -1.35 4.98
N GLY A 40 -4.17 -1.48 4.08
CA GLY A 40 -3.76 -2.74 3.46
C GLY A 40 -4.83 -3.37 2.55
N VAL A 41 -5.81 -2.59 2.10
CA VAL A 41 -6.92 -3.03 1.25
C VAL A 41 -6.74 -2.44 -0.14
N ASP A 42 -6.70 -3.28 -1.18
CA ASP A 42 -6.56 -2.81 -2.56
C ASP A 42 -7.82 -3.13 -3.40
N PRO A 43 -8.13 -2.35 -4.45
CA PRO A 43 -9.17 -2.70 -5.42
C PRO A 43 -8.81 -3.98 -6.17
N ARG A 44 -9.83 -4.78 -6.50
CA ARG A 44 -9.69 -5.95 -7.38
C ARG A 44 -9.45 -5.51 -8.82
N GLN A 45 -8.94 -6.43 -9.66
CA GLN A 45 -8.67 -6.14 -11.07
C GLN A 45 -9.92 -5.66 -11.83
N GLU A 46 -11.09 -6.22 -11.52
CA GLU A 46 -12.37 -5.81 -12.11
C GLU A 46 -12.72 -4.36 -11.73
N GLN A 47 -12.53 -4.01 -10.46
CA GLN A 47 -12.79 -2.66 -9.95
C GLN A 47 -11.82 -1.64 -10.57
N TRP A 48 -10.56 -2.01 -10.74
CA TRP A 48 -9.58 -1.19 -11.45
C TRP A 48 -9.94 -0.95 -12.92
N LYS A 49 -10.51 -1.93 -13.64
CA LYS A 49 -11.01 -1.74 -15.01
C LYS A 49 -12.11 -0.68 -15.06
N GLU A 50 -13.03 -0.72 -14.11
CA GLU A 50 -14.10 0.26 -13.99
C GLU A 50 -13.56 1.66 -13.61
N LEU A 51 -12.61 1.74 -12.67
CA LEU A 51 -11.91 2.99 -12.34
C LEU A 51 -11.18 3.56 -13.56
N ALA A 52 -10.50 2.73 -14.34
CA ALA A 52 -9.82 3.16 -15.56
C ALA A 52 -10.79 3.70 -16.61
N ALA A 53 -11.94 3.05 -16.78
CA ALA A 53 -13.02 3.55 -17.64
C ALA A 53 -13.54 4.91 -17.15
N LEU A 54 -13.71 5.08 -15.83
CA LEU A 54 -14.14 6.33 -15.23
C LEU A 54 -13.14 7.46 -15.47
N VAL A 55 -11.85 7.23 -15.17
CA VAL A 55 -10.74 8.17 -15.39
C VAL A 55 -10.73 8.64 -16.84
N LYS A 56 -10.87 7.70 -17.80
CA LYS A 56 -10.93 8.02 -19.23
C LYS A 56 -12.16 8.84 -19.60
N SER A 57 -13.36 8.42 -19.15
CA SER A 57 -14.63 9.10 -19.47
C SER A 57 -14.69 10.54 -18.96
N ARG A 58 -14.08 10.78 -17.79
CA ARG A 58 -14.02 12.09 -17.14
C ARG A 58 -12.77 12.90 -17.48
N ARG A 59 -11.87 12.37 -18.32
CA ARG A 59 -10.58 12.99 -18.68
C ARG A 59 -9.74 13.40 -17.46
N LEU A 60 -9.76 12.56 -16.43
CA LEU A 60 -8.98 12.81 -15.23
C LEU A 60 -7.50 12.51 -15.50
N PHE A 61 -6.62 13.22 -14.80
CA PHE A 61 -5.20 12.89 -14.75
C PHE A 61 -4.97 11.91 -13.60
N PRO A 62 -4.78 10.60 -13.85
CA PRO A 62 -4.41 9.67 -12.81
C PRO A 62 -3.03 10.06 -12.27
N PHE A 63 -2.85 9.96 -10.96
CA PHE A 63 -1.56 10.11 -10.30
C PHE A 63 -1.40 8.92 -9.36
N PHE A 64 -0.23 8.28 -9.35
CA PHE A 64 0.00 7.06 -8.56
C PHE A 64 1.09 7.28 -7.52
N ASP A 65 0.83 6.84 -6.29
CA ASP A 65 1.82 6.51 -5.29
C ASP A 65 2.11 5.01 -5.37
N MET A 66 3.38 4.66 -5.55
CA MET A 66 3.84 3.28 -5.73
C MET A 66 5.05 2.98 -4.84
N ALA A 67 4.89 3.17 -3.54
CA ALA A 67 5.94 2.90 -2.56
C ALA A 67 6.14 1.40 -2.23
N TYR A 68 5.18 0.53 -2.55
CA TYR A 68 5.13 -0.85 -2.04
C TYR A 68 5.15 -1.95 -3.12
N GLN A 69 5.70 -1.66 -4.31
CA GLN A 69 5.81 -2.66 -5.37
C GLN A 69 6.57 -3.91 -4.90
N GLY A 70 5.97 -5.08 -5.12
CA GLY A 70 6.49 -6.38 -4.70
C GLY A 70 6.07 -6.80 -3.29
N PHE A 71 5.46 -5.92 -2.48
CA PHE A 71 5.04 -6.26 -1.12
C PHE A 71 3.59 -6.73 -1.01
N ALA A 72 2.74 -6.46 -2.00
CA ALA A 72 1.34 -6.86 -1.95
C ALA A 72 1.19 -8.33 -2.36
N SER A 73 1.76 -8.71 -3.50
CA SER A 73 1.64 -10.08 -4.03
C SER A 73 2.95 -10.88 -4.03
N GLY A 74 4.10 -10.23 -3.78
CA GLY A 74 5.41 -10.83 -4.00
C GLY A 74 5.90 -10.75 -5.45
N ASP A 75 5.08 -10.20 -6.36
CA ASP A 75 5.36 -10.09 -7.79
C ASP A 75 5.31 -8.60 -8.20
N THR A 76 6.40 -8.10 -8.76
CA THR A 76 6.52 -6.68 -9.11
C THR A 76 5.59 -6.27 -10.26
N ASP A 77 5.33 -7.17 -11.20
CA ASP A 77 4.52 -6.87 -12.39
C ASP A 77 3.04 -6.92 -12.04
N ARG A 78 2.64 -7.88 -11.19
CA ARG A 78 1.29 -7.94 -10.63
C ARG A 78 0.98 -6.71 -9.78
N ASP A 79 1.92 -6.26 -8.97
CA ASP A 79 1.77 -5.07 -8.14
C ASP A 79 1.76 -3.76 -8.98
N ALA A 80 2.29 -3.79 -10.20
CA ALA A 80 2.27 -2.69 -11.16
C ALA A 80 1.05 -2.69 -12.11
N TRP A 81 0.13 -3.64 -11.94
CA TRP A 81 -0.90 -3.91 -12.94
C TRP A 81 -1.85 -2.72 -13.17
N ALA A 82 -2.21 -1.98 -12.11
CA ALA A 82 -3.06 -0.78 -12.22
C ALA A 82 -2.43 0.32 -13.09
N LEU A 83 -1.11 0.49 -13.02
CA LEU A 83 -0.39 1.44 -13.87
C LEU A 83 -0.42 0.99 -15.34
N SER A 84 -0.20 -0.30 -15.60
CA SER A 84 -0.21 -0.84 -16.96
C SER A 84 -1.58 -0.69 -17.64
N LEU A 85 -2.66 -0.72 -16.85
CA LEU A 85 -4.02 -0.50 -17.32
C LEU A 85 -4.32 0.96 -17.67
N LEU A 86 -3.86 1.90 -16.83
CA LEU A 86 -4.13 3.34 -16.98
C LEU A 86 -3.12 4.05 -17.88
N TYR A 87 -1.92 3.48 -18.03
CA TYR A 87 -0.86 3.93 -18.93
C TYR A 87 -0.34 2.77 -19.77
N PRO A 88 -1.11 2.28 -20.77
CA PRO A 88 -0.74 1.12 -21.58
C PRO A 88 0.48 1.32 -22.51
N GLY A 89 1.32 2.33 -22.26
CA GLY A 89 2.45 2.74 -23.09
C GLY A 89 2.04 3.65 -24.25
N GLY A 90 3.05 4.21 -24.94
CA GLY A 90 2.85 5.02 -26.15
C GLY A 90 2.97 6.54 -25.97
N THR A 91 3.66 7.03 -24.95
CA THR A 91 4.01 8.47 -24.88
C THR A 91 4.78 8.88 -26.13
N ILE A 92 4.29 9.93 -26.79
CA ILE A 92 4.97 10.51 -27.94
C ILE A 92 6.30 11.07 -27.42
N TYR A 93 7.41 10.63 -28.00
CA TYR A 93 8.77 10.96 -27.56
C TYR A 93 8.98 12.48 -27.31
N ASP A 94 8.37 13.32 -28.15
CA ASP A 94 8.45 14.78 -28.02
C ASP A 94 7.69 15.32 -26.80
N GLU A 95 6.58 14.69 -26.40
CA GLU A 95 5.83 15.09 -25.21
C GLU A 95 6.62 14.80 -23.94
N ALA A 96 7.24 13.61 -23.86
CA ALA A 96 8.09 13.24 -22.73
C ALA A 96 9.23 14.25 -22.54
N LYS A 97 9.92 14.65 -23.62
CA LYS A 97 10.97 15.68 -23.57
C LYS A 97 10.46 17.04 -23.09
N ARG A 98 9.28 17.46 -23.55
CA ARG A 98 8.68 18.73 -23.11
C ARG A 98 8.44 18.70 -21.61
N VAL A 99 7.80 17.64 -21.09
CA VAL A 99 7.54 17.47 -19.65
C VAL A 99 8.85 17.39 -18.86
N GLU A 100 9.84 16.63 -19.32
CA GLU A 100 11.15 16.50 -18.67
C GLU A 100 11.85 17.86 -18.51
N SER A 101 11.80 18.73 -19.52
CA SER A 101 12.41 20.05 -19.44
C SER A 101 11.78 20.93 -18.36
N GLN A 102 10.45 20.89 -18.23
CA GLN A 102 9.73 21.62 -17.18
C GLN A 102 10.05 21.06 -15.78
N LEU A 103 10.13 19.73 -15.65
CA LEU A 103 10.54 19.11 -14.37
C LEU A 103 11.94 19.54 -13.95
N LYS A 104 12.91 19.62 -14.88
CA LYS A 104 14.26 20.12 -14.59
C LYS A 104 14.26 21.58 -14.11
N ILE A 105 13.43 22.43 -14.71
CA ILE A 105 13.28 23.83 -14.28
C ILE A 105 12.74 23.91 -12.85
N LEU A 106 11.80 23.03 -12.47
CA LEU A 106 11.27 22.97 -11.10
C LEU A 106 12.29 22.41 -10.10
N ILE A 107 13.00 21.34 -10.45
CA ILE A 107 13.96 20.65 -9.57
C ILE A 107 15.16 21.54 -9.23
N ARG A 108 15.67 22.26 -10.22
CA ARG A 108 16.91 23.04 -10.09
C ARG A 108 16.90 24.05 -8.92
N PRO A 109 15.87 24.88 -8.72
CA PRO A 109 15.80 25.77 -7.57
C PRO A 109 15.40 25.06 -6.25
N MET A 110 14.78 23.88 -6.28
CA MET A 110 14.40 23.15 -5.06
C MET A 110 15.61 22.50 -4.38
N TYR A 111 16.41 21.75 -5.14
CA TYR A 111 17.56 21.02 -4.59
C TYR A 111 18.68 20.81 -5.61
N SER A 112 18.68 21.54 -6.74
CA SER A 112 19.66 21.45 -7.82
C SER A 112 19.69 20.09 -8.53
N ASN A 113 20.30 19.08 -7.91
CA ASN A 113 20.43 17.73 -8.46
C ASN A 113 20.14 16.69 -7.36
N PRO A 114 19.53 15.55 -7.70
CA PRO A 114 19.20 14.51 -6.72
C PRO A 114 20.46 13.80 -6.17
N PRO A 115 20.37 13.14 -4.99
CA PRO A 115 21.44 12.32 -4.45
C PRO A 115 21.74 11.10 -5.34
N LEU A 116 23.03 10.81 -5.53
CA LEU A 116 23.49 9.83 -6.52
C LEU A 116 23.54 8.38 -6.02
N ASN A 117 23.89 8.18 -4.75
CA ASN A 117 24.23 6.84 -4.25
C ASN A 117 23.06 5.87 -4.30
N GLY A 118 21.87 6.28 -3.85
CA GLY A 118 20.67 5.43 -3.87
C GLY A 118 20.26 5.02 -5.29
N ALA A 119 20.31 5.97 -6.24
CA ALA A 119 20.02 5.70 -7.65
C ALA A 119 21.00 4.69 -8.26
N ARG A 120 22.30 4.78 -7.93
CA ARG A 120 23.32 3.83 -8.37
C ARG A 120 23.11 2.43 -7.79
N ILE A 121 22.79 2.31 -6.51
CA ILE A 121 22.50 1.02 -5.87
C ILE A 121 21.31 0.35 -6.57
N ALA A 122 20.21 1.09 -6.73
CA ALA A 122 19.01 0.58 -7.41
C ALA A 122 19.33 0.15 -8.86
N ALA A 123 20.04 0.98 -9.63
CA ALA A 123 20.43 0.66 -11.00
C ALA A 123 21.30 -0.59 -11.07
N SER A 124 22.30 -0.74 -10.20
CA SER A 124 23.15 -1.93 -10.13
C SER A 124 22.35 -3.20 -9.83
N ILE A 125 21.42 -3.16 -8.88
CA ILE A 125 20.58 -4.31 -8.52
C ILE A 125 19.65 -4.68 -9.68
N LEU A 126 18.98 -3.69 -10.29
CA LEU A 126 17.96 -3.95 -11.31
C LEU A 126 18.55 -4.36 -12.67
N THR A 127 19.80 -3.98 -12.96
CA THR A 127 20.49 -4.35 -14.21
C THR A 127 21.24 -5.68 -14.13
N GLN A 128 21.43 -6.23 -12.92
CA GLN A 128 22.10 -7.51 -12.69
C GLN A 128 21.07 -8.59 -12.32
N SER A 129 20.86 -9.56 -13.23
CA SER A 129 19.84 -10.61 -13.06
C SER A 129 19.99 -11.41 -11.77
N GLU A 130 21.22 -11.65 -11.31
CA GLU A 130 21.52 -12.37 -10.08
C GLU A 130 21.06 -11.64 -8.82
N LEU A 131 21.13 -10.30 -8.81
CA LEU A 131 20.71 -9.48 -7.67
C LEU A 131 19.20 -9.23 -7.67
N ARG A 132 18.56 -9.21 -8.84
CA ARG A 132 17.13 -8.90 -8.99
C ARG A 132 16.20 -9.94 -8.33
N SER A 133 16.65 -11.17 -8.12
CA SER A 133 15.80 -12.28 -7.63
C SER A 133 15.61 -12.33 -6.10
N GLN A 134 16.27 -11.47 -5.32
CA GLN A 134 16.25 -11.52 -3.86
C GLN A 134 15.14 -10.64 -3.25
N GLY A 135 13.90 -11.18 -3.17
CA GLY A 135 12.73 -10.48 -2.61
C GLY A 135 12.39 -10.84 -1.15
N TYR A 136 11.98 -9.86 -0.34
CA TYR A 136 11.60 -10.03 1.08
C TYR A 136 10.09 -10.23 1.33
N ALA A 137 9.26 -10.20 0.29
CA ALA A 137 7.79 -10.24 0.39
C ALA A 137 7.27 -11.49 1.13
N ASN A 138 7.90 -12.65 0.89
CA ASN A 138 7.53 -13.94 1.46
C ASN A 138 7.51 -13.91 3.00
N ARG A 139 8.42 -13.16 3.63
CA ARG A 139 8.48 -13.06 5.10
C ARG A 139 7.25 -12.33 5.65
N ILE A 140 6.85 -11.22 5.03
CA ILE A 140 5.72 -10.40 5.50
C ILE A 140 4.41 -11.19 5.36
N ILE A 141 4.23 -11.85 4.22
CA ILE A 141 3.07 -12.72 3.97
C ILE A 141 3.02 -13.83 5.05
N SER A 142 4.15 -14.52 5.29
CA SER A 142 4.21 -15.57 6.30
C SER A 142 3.91 -15.07 7.72
N MET A 143 4.44 -13.90 8.12
CA MET A 143 4.17 -13.33 9.45
C MET A 143 2.69 -12.96 9.62
N ARG A 144 2.04 -12.48 8.57
CA ARG A 144 0.60 -12.20 8.57
C ARG A 144 -0.22 -13.48 8.75
N GLU A 145 0.10 -14.54 8.01
CA GLU A 145 -0.56 -15.84 8.14
C GLU A 145 -0.38 -16.44 9.55
N GLN A 146 0.84 -16.35 10.10
CA GLN A 146 1.13 -16.82 11.45
C GLN A 146 0.36 -16.04 12.52
N LEU A 147 0.26 -14.72 12.39
CA LEU A 147 -0.51 -13.89 13.31
C LEU A 147 -1.99 -14.29 13.31
N VAL A 148 -2.60 -14.42 12.13
CA VAL A 148 -4.01 -14.84 11.99
C VAL A 148 -4.22 -16.26 12.53
N SER A 149 -3.29 -17.17 12.27
CA SER A 149 -3.34 -18.54 12.79
C SER A 149 -3.27 -18.57 14.31
N ASN A 150 -2.37 -17.82 14.92
CA ASN A 150 -2.24 -17.75 16.38
C ASN A 150 -3.46 -17.08 17.04
N LEU A 151 -4.04 -16.04 16.43
CA LEU A 151 -5.29 -15.43 16.92
C LEU A 151 -6.46 -16.43 16.95
N LYS A 152 -6.54 -17.30 15.95
CA LYS A 152 -7.53 -18.39 15.93
C LYS A 152 -7.26 -19.42 17.01
N LYS A 153 -5.99 -19.79 17.25
CA LYS A 153 -5.60 -20.73 18.32
C LYS A 153 -5.91 -20.19 19.72
N GLU A 154 -5.78 -18.88 19.92
CA GLU A 154 -6.16 -18.21 21.17
C GLU A 154 -7.70 -18.18 21.39
N GLY A 155 -8.50 -18.55 20.39
CA GLY A 155 -9.95 -18.62 20.48
C GLY A 155 -10.69 -17.38 20.00
N SER A 156 -10.04 -16.49 19.26
CA SER A 156 -10.70 -15.30 18.73
C SER A 156 -11.75 -15.64 17.66
N ILE A 157 -12.96 -15.09 17.82
CA ILE A 157 -14.09 -15.23 16.89
C ILE A 157 -14.15 -14.11 15.84
N HIS A 158 -13.28 -13.10 15.94
CA HIS A 158 -13.29 -11.96 15.05
C HIS A 158 -12.73 -12.33 13.67
N ASN A 159 -13.17 -11.61 12.64
CA ASN A 159 -12.58 -11.72 11.33
C ASN A 159 -11.24 -10.95 11.28
N TRP A 160 -10.13 -11.68 11.27
CA TRP A 160 -8.77 -11.14 11.20
C TRP A 160 -8.20 -11.07 9.78
N GLN A 161 -9.04 -11.13 8.74
CA GLN A 161 -8.62 -10.83 7.38
C GLN A 161 -8.02 -9.41 7.32
N HIS A 162 -8.45 -8.50 8.18
CA HIS A 162 -7.82 -7.20 8.44
C HIS A 162 -7.73 -6.98 9.95
N ILE A 163 -6.69 -6.28 10.41
CA ILE A 163 -6.58 -5.90 11.82
C ILE A 163 -7.56 -4.75 12.06
N SER A 164 -8.46 -4.96 13.02
CA SER A 164 -9.63 -4.11 13.25
C SER A 164 -9.29 -2.78 13.94
N ASP A 165 -9.93 -1.69 13.51
CA ASP A 165 -9.86 -0.35 14.14
C ASP A 165 -10.38 -0.33 15.60
N ARG A 166 -10.90 -1.46 16.10
CA ARG A 166 -11.49 -1.60 17.44
C ARG A 166 -10.50 -2.05 18.52
N LEU A 167 -9.20 -2.10 18.21
CA LEU A 167 -8.19 -2.46 19.20
C LEU A 167 -8.07 -1.39 20.29
N ASN A 168 -8.11 -1.81 21.56
CA ASN A 168 -7.76 -0.93 22.67
C ASN A 168 -6.23 -0.81 22.77
N VAL A 169 -5.67 0.11 21.98
CA VAL A 169 -4.21 0.33 21.87
C VAL A 169 -3.59 0.75 23.21
N GLU A 170 -4.31 1.52 24.03
CA GLU A 170 -3.80 1.93 25.34
C GLU A 170 -3.60 0.74 26.28
N LYS A 171 -4.54 -0.20 26.26
CA LYS A 171 -4.44 -1.43 27.05
C LYS A 171 -3.28 -2.31 26.56
N LEU A 172 -3.10 -2.43 25.25
CA LEU A 172 -1.95 -3.13 24.65
C LEU A 172 -0.60 -2.55 25.08
N ILE A 173 -0.48 -1.22 25.13
CA ILE A 173 0.74 -0.56 25.60
C ILE A 173 0.94 -0.81 27.09
N LYS A 174 -0.07 -0.53 27.93
CA LYS A 174 0.05 -0.58 29.40
C LYS A 174 0.26 -1.99 29.94
N GLU A 175 -0.47 -2.98 29.41
CA GLU A 175 -0.48 -4.34 29.97
C GLU A 175 0.48 -5.30 29.23
N TYR A 176 0.77 -5.03 27.95
CA TYR A 176 1.53 -5.95 27.09
C TYR A 176 2.76 -5.29 26.42
N SER A 177 3.01 -3.99 26.64
CA SER A 177 4.12 -3.28 25.98
C SER A 177 4.15 -3.45 24.45
N VAL A 178 2.96 -3.60 23.83
CA VAL A 178 2.79 -3.69 22.38
C VAL A 178 2.44 -2.31 21.84
N TYR A 179 3.30 -1.77 20.97
CA TYR A 179 3.15 -0.43 20.40
C TYR A 179 2.69 -0.51 18.94
N MET A 180 1.64 0.25 18.63
CA MET A 180 1.07 0.40 17.29
C MET A 180 0.45 1.79 17.14
N THR A 181 0.00 2.15 15.94
CA THR A 181 -0.66 3.44 15.75
C THR A 181 -2.05 3.44 16.41
N LYS A 182 -2.52 4.63 16.81
CA LYS A 182 -3.78 4.80 17.55
C LYS A 182 -5.02 4.33 16.80
N ASP A 183 -4.93 4.27 15.47
CA ASP A 183 -5.95 3.74 14.56
C ASP A 183 -5.93 2.21 14.45
N GLY A 184 -5.08 1.52 15.22
CA GLY A 184 -5.00 0.05 15.22
C GLY A 184 -4.10 -0.54 14.14
N ARG A 185 -3.44 0.27 13.29
CA ARG A 185 -2.53 -0.25 12.26
C ARG A 185 -1.26 -0.85 12.87
N ILE A 186 -0.94 -2.07 12.45
CA ILE A 186 0.26 -2.82 12.84
C ILE A 186 1.24 -2.91 11.68
N SER A 187 2.51 -2.62 11.96
CA SER A 187 3.59 -2.92 11.02
C SER A 187 3.98 -4.40 11.10
N VAL A 188 3.50 -5.21 10.14
CA VAL A 188 3.84 -6.64 10.06
C VAL A 188 5.35 -6.85 9.86
N ALA A 189 6.07 -5.84 9.34
CA ALA A 189 7.52 -5.90 9.22
C ALA A 189 8.24 -6.09 10.57
N GLY A 190 7.67 -5.58 11.67
CA GLY A 190 8.19 -5.74 13.04
C GLY A 190 7.80 -7.07 13.72
N VAL A 191 6.98 -7.89 13.06
CA VAL A 191 6.57 -9.21 13.56
C VAL A 191 7.62 -10.26 13.16
N THR A 192 7.94 -11.14 14.09
CA THR A 192 8.93 -12.22 13.96
C THR A 192 8.35 -13.52 14.48
N SER A 193 8.95 -14.66 14.12
CA SER A 193 8.58 -15.96 14.68
C SER A 193 8.70 -16.02 16.20
N GLY A 194 9.59 -15.22 16.80
CA GLY A 194 9.77 -15.13 18.24
C GLY A 194 8.72 -14.30 18.97
N ASN A 195 8.04 -13.35 18.31
CA ASN A 195 7.07 -12.45 18.95
C ASN A 195 5.61 -12.63 18.49
N VAL A 196 5.37 -13.31 17.37
CA VAL A 196 4.02 -13.40 16.76
C VAL A 196 3.00 -14.10 17.67
N GLY A 197 3.43 -15.08 18.46
CA GLY A 197 2.57 -15.75 19.45
C GLY A 197 2.16 -14.79 20.58
N TYR A 198 3.12 -14.06 21.15
CA TYR A 198 2.86 -13.06 22.17
C TYR A 198 1.94 -11.95 21.68
N LEU A 199 2.18 -11.45 20.46
CA LEU A 199 1.34 -10.44 19.84
C LEU A 199 -0.11 -10.92 19.66
N ALA A 200 -0.30 -12.15 19.17
CA ALA A 200 -1.63 -12.73 19.00
C ALA A 200 -2.36 -12.87 20.34
N HIS A 201 -1.67 -13.35 21.36
CA HIS A 201 -2.21 -13.47 22.72
C HIS A 201 -2.64 -12.09 23.25
N ALA A 202 -1.77 -11.08 23.20
CA ALA A 202 -2.06 -9.73 23.67
C ALA A 202 -3.28 -9.12 22.95
N ILE A 203 -3.32 -9.22 21.61
CA ILE A 203 -4.47 -8.76 20.81
C ILE A 203 -5.75 -9.48 21.23
N HIS A 204 -5.71 -10.80 21.43
CA HIS A 204 -6.88 -11.53 21.85
C HIS A 204 -7.38 -11.07 23.22
N GLN A 205 -6.50 -10.92 24.23
CA GLN A 205 -6.90 -10.50 25.58
C GLN A 205 -7.60 -9.12 25.62
N VAL A 206 -7.23 -8.21 24.72
CA VAL A 206 -7.86 -6.87 24.65
C VAL A 206 -9.10 -6.82 23.73
N THR A 207 -9.42 -7.91 23.03
CA THR A 207 -10.56 -8.00 22.10
C THR A 207 -11.58 -9.10 22.43
N LYS A 208 -11.40 -9.79 23.56
CA LYS A 208 -12.39 -10.70 24.12
C LYS A 208 -13.75 -10.02 24.33
#